data_AF-A0A317PRW1-F1
#
_entry.id   AF-A0A317PRW1-F1
#
_cell.length_a   1.000
_cell.length_b   1.000
_cell.length_c   1.000
_cell.angle_alpha   90.00
_cell.angle_beta   90.00
_cell.angle_gamma   90.00
#
_symmetry.space_group_name_H-M   'P 1'
#
loop_
_entity.id
_entity.type
_entity.pdbx_description
1 polymer ?
#
loop_
_entity_poly.entity_id
_entity_poly.type
_entity_poly.pdbx_seq_one_letter_code
_entity_poly.pdbx_strand_id
1 'polypeptide(L)' 'MATLNISVPDAMKQWVEEQGRTGRYLDAEDYIRDVIRKDQERRSRIAELQAVVDEGLRSGAGDETMEGILTSIHKAAE' A
#
# COMPACT_ATOMS: atom_id res chain seq x y z
N MET A 1 -19.69 15.35 6.85
CA MET A 1 -18.50 14.66 7.40
C MET A 1 -18.90 13.95 8.68
N ALA A 2 -18.33 12.76 8.93
CA ALA A 2 -18.46 12.09 10.22
C ALA A 2 -17.35 12.59 11.16
N THR A 3 -17.67 12.79 12.44
CA THR A 3 -16.71 13.18 13.48
C THR A 3 -16.23 11.93 14.22
N LEU A 4 -14.92 11.79 14.40
CA LEU A 4 -14.30 10.72 15.17
C LEU A 4 -13.61 11.33 16.38
N ASN A 5 -14.03 10.95 17.59
CA ASN A 5 -13.37 11.36 18.82
C ASN A 5 -12.40 10.26 19.26
N ILE A 6 -11.14 10.63 19.52
CA ILE A 6 -10.10 9.70 19.96
C ILE A 6 -9.28 10.33 21.09
N SER A 7 -8.98 9.54 22.13
CA SER A 7 -8.03 9.92 23.16
C SER A 7 -6.65 9.36 22.83
N VAL A 8 -5.64 10.22 22.84
CA VAL A 8 -4.25 9.86 22.57
C VAL A 8 -3.37 10.47 23.67
N PRO A 9 -2.16 9.92 23.92
CA PRO A 9 -1.20 10.56 24.81
C PRO A 9 -0.84 11.97 24.35
N ASP A 10 -0.53 12.86 25.30
CA ASP A 10 -0.23 14.28 25.00
C ASP A 10 0.89 14.45 23.97
N ALA A 11 1.93 13.62 24.04
CA ALA A 11 3.03 13.64 23.08
C ALA A 11 2.55 13.38 21.63
N MET A 12 1.58 12.48 21.45
CA MET A 12 1.02 12.17 20.14
C MET A 12 0.14 13.32 19.64
N LYS A 13 -0.65 13.92 20.52
CA LYS A 13 -1.46 15.10 20.19
C LYS A 13 -0.57 16.25 19.71
N GLN A 14 0.48 16.59 20.48
CA GLN A 14 1.42 17.65 20.12
C GLN A 14 2.07 17.40 18.75
N TRP A 15 2.50 16.16 18.52
CA TRP A 15 3.13 15.78 17.26
C TRP A 15 2.20 15.95 16.06
N VAL A 16 0.94 15.53 16.17
CA VAL A 16 -0.08 15.68 15.12
C VAL A 16 -0.41 17.15 14.87
N GLU A 17 -0.57 17.95 15.92
CA GLU A 17 -0.80 19.40 15.80
C GLU A 17 0.35 20.10 15.08
N GLU A 18 1.59 19.68 15.32
CA GLU A 18 2.76 20.25 14.67
C GLU A 18 2.79 19.94 13.17
N GLN A 19 2.30 18.77 12.73
CA GLN A 19 2.18 18.45 11.30
C GLN A 19 1.28 19.45 10.57
N GLY A 20 0.18 19.89 11.19
CA GLY A 20 -0.71 20.92 10.65
C GLY A 20 -0.07 22.31 10.54
N ARG A 21 0.98 22.59 11.32
CA ARG A 21 1.69 23.88 11.29
C ARG A 21 2.74 23.98 10.18
N THR A 22 3.15 22.85 9.59
CA THR A 22 4.19 22.81 8.55
C THR A 22 3.75 23.37 7.19
N GLY A 23 2.47 23.75 7.03
CA GLY A 23 1.88 24.21 5.77
C GLY A 23 1.58 23.10 4.76
N ARG A 24 1.93 21.84 5.08
CA ARG A 24 1.61 20.66 4.26
C ARG A 24 0.17 20.18 4.45
N TYR A 25 -0.39 20.39 5.62
CA TYR A 25 -1.74 19.97 6.01
C TYR A 25 -2.49 21.20 6.53
N LEU A 26 -3.80 21.26 6.31
CA LEU A 26 -4.61 22.41 6.75
C LEU A 26 -4.74 22.45 8.29
N ASP A 27 -4.85 21.28 8.91
CA ASP A 27 -4.98 21.09 10.34
C ASP A 27 -4.55 19.66 10.75
N ALA A 28 -4.67 19.37 12.04
CA ALA A 28 -4.42 18.05 12.63
C ALA A 28 -5.33 16.95 12.05
N GLU A 29 -6.59 17.26 11.75
CA GLU A 29 -7.54 16.27 11.26
C GLU A 29 -7.24 15.87 9.82
N ASP A 30 -6.83 16.82 8.98
CA ASP A 30 -6.37 16.59 7.62
C ASP A 30 -5.16 15.65 7.59
N TYR A 31 -4.19 15.88 8.49
CA TYR A 31 -3.08 14.97 8.69
C TYR A 31 -3.53 13.55 9.06
N ILE A 32 -4.45 13.40 10.02
CA ILE A 32 -4.97 12.09 10.43
C ILE A 32 -5.69 11.39 9.27
N ARG A 33 -6.49 12.11 8.48
CA ARG A 33 -7.17 11.55 7.30
C ARG A 33 -6.16 11.02 6.27
N ASP A 34 -5.08 11.75 6.05
CA ASP A 34 -4.01 11.31 5.15
C ASP A 34 -3.31 10.04 5.66
N VAL A 35 -3.03 9.95 6.96
CA VAL A 35 -2.47 8.74 7.58
C VAL A 35 -3.39 7.54 7.39
N ILE A 36 -4.69 7.70 7.62
CA ILE A 36 -5.67 6.62 7.44
C ILE A 36 -5.71 6.16 5.98
N ARG A 37 -5.74 7.11 5.03
CA ARG A 37 -5.74 6.79 3.60
C ARG A 37 -4.46 6.02 3.19
N LYS A 38 -3.29 6.47 3.64
CA LYS A 38 -2.02 5.78 3.38
C LYS A 38 -2.00 4.37 3.97
N ASP A 39 -2.56 4.17 5.17
CA ASP A 39 -2.68 2.84 5.76
C ASP A 39 -3.59 1.93 4.93
N GLN A 40 -4.75 2.43 4.49
CA GLN A 40 -5.67 1.68 3.62
C GLN A 40 -5.00 1.31 2.29
N GLU A 41 -4.35 2.26 1.62
CA GLU A 41 -3.63 2.02 0.37
C GLU A 41 -2.51 1.00 0.54
N ARG A 42 -1.76 1.06 1.65
CA ARG A 42 -0.69 0.12 1.94
C ARG A 42 -1.24 -1.29 2.13
N ARG A 43 -2.32 -1.44 2.91
CA ARG A 43 -2.98 -2.73 3.14
C ARG A 43 -3.54 -3.31 1.84
N SER A 44 -4.16 -2.47 1.02
CA SER A 44 -4.69 -2.87 -0.29
C SER A 44 -3.59 -3.40 -1.20
N ARG A 45 -2.47 -2.68 -1.31
CA ARG A 45 -1.31 -3.11 -2.12
C ARG A 45 -0.69 -4.42 -1.62
N ILE A 46 -0.59 -4.59 -0.31
CA ILE A 46 -0.08 -5.84 0.27
C ILE A 46 -1.03 -7.00 -0.05
N ALA A 47 -2.35 -6.79 0.09
CA ALA A 47 -3.34 -7.82 -0.21
C ALA A 47 -3.32 -8.22 -1.70
N GLU A 48 -3.20 -7.24 -2.60
CA GLU A 48 -3.08 -7.48 -4.04
C GLU A 48 -1.81 -8.28 -4.38
N LEU A 49 -0.66 -7.88 -3.82
CA LEU A 49 0.60 -8.61 -4.02
C LEU A 49 0.49 -10.05 -3.49
N GLN A 50 -0.08 -10.24 -2.31
CA GLN A 50 -0.27 -11.55 -1.72
C GLN A 50 -1.17 -12.43 -2.59
N ALA A 51 -2.24 -11.87 -3.16
CA ALA A 51 -3.12 -12.61 -4.06
C ALA A 51 -2.39 -13.12 -5.32
N VAL A 52 -1.53 -12.28 -5.93
CA VAL A 52 -0.72 -12.68 -7.09
C VAL A 52 0.33 -13.73 -6.73
N VAL A 53 0.95 -13.62 -5.55
CA VAL A 53 1.88 -14.64 -5.04
C VAL A 53 1.15 -15.96 -4.81
N ASP A 54 -0.02 -15.92 -4.17
CA ASP A 54 -0.83 -17.12 -3.90
C ASP A 54 -1.34 -17.78 -5.19
N GLU A 55 -1.65 -16.98 -6.23
CA GLU A 55 -1.94 -17.46 -7.59
C GLU A 55 -0.73 -18.22 -8.16
N GLY A 56 0.46 -17.63 -8.12
CA GLY A 56 1.69 -18.24 -8.64
C GLY A 56 2.13 -19.49 -7.86
N LEU A 57 1.90 -19.53 -6.54
CA LEU A 57 2.15 -20.73 -5.75
C LEU A 57 1.15 -21.86 -6.10
N ARG A 58 -0.11 -21.52 -6.34
CA ARG A 58 -1.14 -22.49 -6.75
C ARG A 58 -0.96 -22.99 -8.18
N SER A 59 -0.34 -22.21 -9.07
CA SER A 59 -0.04 -22.67 -10.44
C SER A 59 1.01 -23.78 -10.48
N GLY A 60 1.71 -24.03 -9.37
CA GLY A 60 2.77 -25.04 -9.29
C GLY A 60 4.09 -24.51 -9.85
N ALA A 61 5.13 -25.35 -9.75
CA ALA A 61 6.44 -25.03 -10.30
C ALA A 61 6.40 -25.13 -11.84
N GLY A 62 7.00 -24.14 -12.51
CA GLY A 62 7.25 -24.23 -13.93
C GLY A 62 8.47 -25.10 -14.23
N ASP A 63 8.37 -25.92 -15.27
CA ASP A 63 9.46 -26.80 -15.73
C ASP A 63 10.33 -26.15 -16.84
N GLU A 64 9.96 -24.93 -17.27
CA GLU A 64 10.68 -24.23 -18.34
C GLU A 64 11.98 -23.59 -17.85
N THR A 65 13.01 -23.71 -18.68
CA THR A 65 14.26 -22.96 -18.48
C THR A 65 14.06 -21.51 -18.89
N MET A 66 14.89 -20.61 -18.35
CA MET A 66 14.88 -19.19 -18.75
C MET A 66 15.03 -19.00 -20.26
N GLU A 67 15.88 -19.79 -20.92
CA GLU A 67 16.07 -19.77 -22.37
C GLU A 67 14.81 -20.23 -23.12
N GLY A 68 14.11 -21.24 -22.61
CA GLY A 68 12.83 -21.70 -23.14
C GLY A 68 11.75 -20.62 -23.07
N ILE A 69 11.66 -19.93 -21.94
CA ILE A 69 10.71 -18.83 -21.72
C ILE A 69 10.98 -17.66 -22.68
N LEU A 70 12.24 -17.26 -22.84
CA LEU A 70 12.59 -16.15 -23.75
C LEU A 70 12.28 -16.51 -25.22
N THR A 71 12.53 -17.76 -25.59
CA THR A 71 12.23 -18.26 -26.94
C THR A 71 10.73 -18.30 -27.20
N SER A 72 9.92 -18.74 -26.23
CA SER A 72 8.46 -18.81 -26.37
C SER A 72 7.82 -17.42 -26.49
N ILE A 73 8.32 -16.43 -25.73
CA ILE A 73 7.87 -15.04 -25.82
C ILE A 73 8.21 -14.43 -27.20
N HIS A 74 9.43 -14.65 -27.70
CA HIS A 74 9.83 -14.12 -29.01
C HIS A 74 8.99 -14.71 -30.15
N LYS A 75 8.75 -16.02 -30.13
CA LYS A 75 7.92 -16.71 -31.12
C LYS A 75 6.45 -16.29 -31.07
N ALA A 76 5.92 -15.93 -29.90
CA ALA A 76 4.53 -15.46 -29.77
C ALA A 76 4.32 -14.01 -30.25
N ALA A 77 5.41 -13.26 -30.46
CA ALA A 77 5.37 -11.87 -30.94
C ALA A 77 5.50 -11.76 -32.47
N GLU A 78 5.83 -12.84 -33.17
CA GLU A 78 5.82 -12.98 -34.64
C GLU A 78 4.44 -13.45 -35.14
#